data_AF-A0A150AP44-F1
#
_entry.id   AF-A0A150AP44-F1
#
_cell.length_a   1.000
_cell.length_b   1.000
_cell.length_c   1.000
_cell.angle_alpha   90.00
_cell.angle_beta   90.00
_cell.angle_gamma   90.00
#
_symmetry.space_group_name_H-M   'P 1'
#
loop_
_entity.id
_entity.type
_entity.pdbx_description
1 polymer ?
#
loop_
_entity_poly.entity_id
_entity_poly.type
_entity_poly.pdbx_seq_one_letter_code
_entity_poly.pdbx_strand_id
1 'polypeptide(L)'
;MEKKIIQTGAIICALAVAIGAFGAHGLKPTLEQFGRTETFETAVKYHFYHGLGLLLLGALANKIEGSWLKWSAVFMVLGILIFSGSLYILSVTGITWLGAITPIGGVGFIAAWVALAFGIKK
;
A
#
# COMPACT_ATOMS: atom_id res chain seq x y z
N MET A 1 9.69 18.14 0.63
CA MET A 1 8.61 17.12 0.67
C MET A 1 9.00 15.89 -0.14
N GLU A 2 9.50 16.06 -1.37
CA GLU A 2 10.09 15.01 -2.23
C GLU A 2 10.94 13.98 -1.49
N LYS A 3 12.04 14.39 -0.84
CA LYS A 3 12.96 13.46 -0.13
C LYS A 3 12.24 12.57 0.88
N LYS A 4 11.28 13.13 1.62
CA LYS A 4 10.48 12.37 2.60
C LYS A 4 9.57 11.36 1.92
N ILE A 5 8.94 11.72 0.81
CA ILE A 5 8.09 10.80 0.02
C ILE A 5 8.93 9.63 -0.50
N ILE A 6 10.12 9.89 -1.04
CA ILE A 6 11.05 8.85 -1.51
C ILE A 6 11.48 7.94 -0.37
N GLN A 7 11.89 8.51 0.77
CA GLN A 7 12.28 7.74 1.96
C GLN A 7 11.13 6.85 2.46
N THR A 8 9.92 7.38 2.55
CA THR A 8 8.73 6.59 2.93
C THR A 8 8.48 5.48 1.92
N GLY A 9 8.51 5.77 0.62
CA GLY A 9 8.33 4.75 -0.43
C GLY A 9 9.35 3.62 -0.34
N ALA A 10 10.63 3.96 -0.11
CA ALA A 10 11.70 2.97 0.03
C ALA A 10 11.50 2.09 1.28
N ILE A 11 11.13 2.68 2.42
CA ILE A 11 10.83 1.93 3.65
C ILE A 11 9.62 1.03 3.43
N ILE A 12 8.56 1.52 2.80
CA ILE A 12 7.35 0.74 2.52
C ILE A 12 7.65 -0.43 1.58
N CYS A 13 8.41 -0.22 0.50
CA CYS A 13 8.84 -1.31 -0.37
C CYS A 13 9.68 -2.36 0.39
N ALA A 14 10.61 -1.93 1.24
CA ALA A 14 11.40 -2.83 2.07
C ALA A 14 10.53 -3.65 3.04
N LEU A 15 9.54 -3.01 3.68
CA LEU A 15 8.59 -3.69 4.55
C LEU A 15 7.72 -4.68 3.78
N ALA A 16 7.24 -4.32 2.59
CA ALA A 16 6.45 -5.22 1.75
C ALA A 16 7.26 -6.47 1.35
N VAL A 17 8.55 -6.32 1.02
CA VAL A 17 9.44 -7.46 0.76
C VAL A 17 9.63 -8.32 2.01
N ALA A 18 9.93 -7.71 3.15
CA ALA A 18 10.14 -8.43 4.40
C ALA A 18 8.88 -9.20 4.84
N ILE A 19 7.71 -8.56 4.82
CA ILE A 19 6.43 -9.18 5.16
C ILE A 19 6.07 -10.27 4.15
N GLY A 20 6.31 -10.04 2.86
CA GLY A 20 6.07 -11.04 1.82
C GLY A 20 6.92 -12.30 1.98
N ALA A 21 8.22 -12.15 2.21
CA ALA A 21 9.13 -13.26 2.47
C ALA A 21 8.75 -14.01 3.75
N PHE A 22 8.44 -13.28 4.83
CA PHE A 22 7.98 -13.90 6.07
C PHE A 22 6.63 -14.61 5.90
N GLY A 23 5.72 -14.08 5.09
CA GLY A 23 4.47 -14.73 4.71
C GLY A 23 4.68 -16.07 4.02
N ALA A 24 5.54 -16.08 2.99
CA ALA A 24 5.81 -17.26 2.15
C ALA A 24 6.53 -18.38 2.89
N HIS A 25 7.33 -18.06 3.91
CA HIS A 25 8.14 -19.04 4.64
C HIS A 25 7.68 -19.22 6.09
N GLY A 26 7.62 -18.14 6.87
CA GLY A 26 7.34 -18.17 8.30
C GLY A 26 5.86 -18.33 8.67
N LEU A 27 4.94 -17.82 7.85
CA LEU A 27 3.49 -17.90 8.12
C LEU A 27 2.75 -18.93 7.26
N LYS A 28 3.45 -19.67 6.39
CA LYS A 28 2.82 -20.60 5.43
C LYS A 28 1.80 -21.55 6.09
N PRO A 29 2.10 -22.25 7.20
CA PRO A 29 1.12 -23.14 7.84
C PRO A 29 -0.13 -22.41 8.34
N THR A 30 0.03 -21.20 8.88
CA THR A 30 -1.09 -20.37 9.35
C THR A 30 -1.95 -19.87 8.19
N LEU A 31 -1.34 -19.44 7.09
CA LEU A 31 -2.04 -18.99 5.89
C LEU A 31 -2.82 -20.13 5.24
N GLU A 32 -2.25 -21.34 5.21
CA GLU A 32 -2.93 -22.56 4.73
C GLU A 32 -4.08 -22.95 5.67
N GLN A 33 -3.86 -22.92 7.00
CA GLN A 33 -4.89 -23.21 7.99
C GLN A 33 -6.14 -22.33 7.83
N PHE A 34 -5.98 -21.04 7.57
CA PHE A 34 -7.10 -20.13 7.37
C PHE A 34 -7.60 -20.05 5.91
N GLY A 35 -6.91 -20.71 4.97
CA GLY A 35 -7.22 -20.63 3.54
C GLY A 35 -7.02 -19.22 2.96
N ARG A 36 -5.98 -18.51 3.38
CA ARG A 36 -5.76 -17.07 3.09
C ARG A 36 -4.45 -16.74 2.38
N THR A 37 -3.73 -17.72 1.85
CA THR A 37 -2.48 -17.51 1.10
C THR A 37 -2.62 -16.46 0.00
N GLU A 38 -3.62 -16.58 -0.89
CA GLU A 38 -3.86 -15.62 -1.98
C GLU A 38 -4.26 -14.23 -1.48
N THR A 39 -5.00 -14.17 -0.37
CA THR A 39 -5.40 -12.90 0.26
C THR A 39 -4.18 -12.16 0.81
N PHE A 40 -3.29 -12.89 1.49
CA PHE A 40 -2.03 -12.35 1.99
C PHE A 40 -1.14 -11.87 0.84
N GLU A 41 -1.00 -12.65 -0.22
CA GLU A 41 -0.24 -12.25 -1.41
C GLU A 41 -0.81 -10.99 -2.07
N THR A 42 -2.13 -10.86 -2.12
CA THR A 42 -2.79 -9.64 -2.62
C THR A 42 -2.42 -8.42 -1.77
N ALA A 43 -2.42 -8.57 -0.45
CA ALA A 43 -1.99 -7.52 0.47
C ALA A 43 -0.53 -7.10 0.21
N VAL A 44 0.39 -8.06 0.03
CA VAL A 44 1.80 -7.81 -0.34
C VAL A 44 1.92 -7.08 -1.68
N LYS A 45 1.20 -7.52 -2.71
CA LYS A 45 1.24 -6.90 -4.04
C LYS A 45 0.82 -5.43 -3.98
N TYR A 46 -0.33 -5.12 -3.35
CA TYR A 46 -0.79 -3.74 -3.22
C TYR A 46 0.12 -2.90 -2.31
N HIS A 47 0.67 -3.49 -1.25
CA HIS A 47 1.64 -2.82 -0.39
C HIS A 47 2.88 -2.39 -1.19
N PHE A 48 3.43 -3.31 -2.00
CA PHE A 48 4.61 -3.04 -2.81
C PHE A 48 4.34 -2.06 -3.96
N TYR A 49 3.23 -2.24 -4.69
CA TYR A 49 2.88 -1.37 -5.83
C TYR A 49 2.66 0.08 -5.42
N HIS A 50 1.98 0.32 -4.31
CA HIS A 50 1.77 1.69 -3.82
C HIS A 50 3.02 2.25 -3.10
N GLY A 51 3.90 1.38 -2.58
CA GLY A 51 5.26 1.77 -2.20
C GLY A 51 6.07 2.29 -3.39
N LEU A 52 6.04 1.58 -4.53
CA LEU A 52 6.63 2.05 -5.78
C LEU A 52 5.95 3.34 -6.28
N GLY A 53 4.62 3.45 -6.12
CA GLY A 53 3.87 4.67 -6.39
C GLY A 53 4.40 5.88 -5.60
N LEU A 54 4.75 5.71 -4.32
CA LEU A 54 5.39 6.75 -3.53
C LEU A 54 6.77 7.14 -4.09
N LEU A 55 7.60 6.16 -4.49
CA LEU A 55 8.88 6.46 -5.13
C LEU A 55 8.69 7.28 -6.42
N LEU A 56 7.70 6.90 -7.25
CA LEU A 56 7.33 7.63 -8.47
C LEU A 56 6.85 9.05 -8.18
N LEU A 57 5.98 9.23 -7.17
CA LEU A 57 5.52 10.56 -6.74
C LEU A 57 6.68 11.44 -6.28
N GLY A 58 7.63 10.87 -5.55
CA GLY A 58 8.86 11.55 -5.16
C GLY A 58 9.69 11.96 -6.38
N ALA A 59 9.99 11.03 -7.28
CA ALA A 59 10.79 11.28 -8.48
C ALA A 59 10.16 12.32 -9.43
N LEU A 60 8.82 12.39 -9.47
CA LEU A 60 8.07 13.34 -10.29
C LEU A 60 7.66 14.61 -9.55
N ALA A 61 8.10 14.81 -8.29
CA ALA A 61 7.59 15.86 -7.42
C ALA A 61 7.65 17.27 -8.05
N ASN A 62 8.69 17.58 -8.81
CA ASN A 62 8.84 18.90 -9.45
C ASN A 62 7.83 19.17 -10.57
N LYS A 63 7.27 18.11 -11.18
CA LYS A 63 6.25 18.15 -12.23
C LYS A 63 4.82 18.17 -11.70
N ILE A 64 4.64 18.04 -10.39
CA ILE A 64 3.35 17.94 -9.73
C ILE A 64 3.14 19.19 -8.87
N GLU A 65 1.94 19.75 -8.90
CA GLU A 65 1.51 20.81 -8.00
C GLU A 65 1.58 20.35 -6.53
N GLY A 66 2.04 21.23 -5.64
CA GLY A 66 2.43 20.85 -4.27
C GLY A 66 1.28 20.28 -3.42
N SER A 67 0.06 20.81 -3.56
CA SER A 67 -1.13 20.32 -2.85
C SER A 67 -1.51 18.91 -3.30
N TRP A 68 -1.55 18.68 -4.62
CA TRP A 68 -1.88 17.40 -5.21
C TRP A 68 -0.83 16.32 -4.89
N LEU A 69 0.46 16.66 -4.97
CA LEU A 69 1.54 15.76 -4.57
C LEU A 69 1.39 15.28 -3.11
N LYS A 70 1.08 16.22 -2.20
CA LYS A 70 0.87 15.91 -0.78
C LYS A 70 -0.31 14.94 -0.60
N TRP A 71 -1.45 15.23 -1.20
CA TRP A 71 -2.64 14.40 -1.06
C TRP A 71 -2.48 13.03 -1.70
N SER A 72 -1.86 12.93 -2.87
CA SER A 72 -1.50 11.65 -3.48
C SER A 72 -0.65 10.79 -2.55
N ALA A 73 0.40 11.36 -1.97
CA ALA A 73 1.28 10.62 -1.06
C ALA A 73 0.55 10.18 0.22
N VAL A 74 -0.27 11.05 0.82
CA VAL A 74 -1.07 10.72 2.02
C VAL A 74 -2.04 9.59 1.73
N PHE A 75 -2.78 9.66 0.63
CA PHE A 75 -3.75 8.63 0.28
C PHE A 75 -3.09 7.30 -0.07
N MET A 76 -1.90 7.29 -0.68
CA MET A 76 -1.13 6.04 -0.85
C MET A 76 -0.77 5.40 0.48
N VAL A 77 -0.24 6.16 1.43
CA VAL A 77 0.15 5.62 2.75
C VAL A 77 -1.07 5.11 3.52
N LEU A 78 -2.15 5.90 3.59
CA LEU A 78 -3.38 5.48 4.26
C LEU A 78 -4.01 4.27 3.58
N GLY A 79 -4.00 4.23 2.24
CA GLY A 79 -4.44 3.07 1.48
C GLY A 79 -3.64 1.82 1.83
N ILE A 80 -2.31 1.90 1.93
CA ILE A 80 -1.45 0.76 2.32
C ILE A 80 -1.81 0.27 3.72
N LEU A 81 -1.90 1.19 4.68
CA LEU A 81 -2.20 0.84 6.07
C LEU A 81 -3.57 0.19 6.22
N ILE A 82 -4.59 0.70 5.51
CA ILE A 82 -5.96 0.20 5.61
C ILE A 82 -6.14 -1.05 4.76
N PHE A 83 -5.84 -1.00 3.46
CA PHE A 83 -6.07 -2.10 2.52
C PHE A 83 -5.15 -3.29 2.80
N SER A 84 -3.84 -3.08 2.78
CA SER A 84 -2.89 -4.17 2.98
C SER A 84 -2.86 -4.61 4.44
N GLY A 85 -2.90 -3.65 5.38
CA GLY A 85 -2.94 -3.96 6.81
C GLY A 85 -4.14 -4.79 7.23
N SER A 86 -5.36 -4.46 6.79
CA SER A 86 -6.56 -5.25 7.10
C SER A 86 -6.46 -6.68 6.55
N LEU A 87 -5.97 -6.83 5.32
CA LEU A 87 -5.82 -8.14 4.68
C LEU A 87 -4.72 -8.98 5.33
N TYR A 88 -3.61 -8.38 5.78
CA TYR A 88 -2.60 -9.10 6.55
C TYR A 88 -3.19 -9.65 7.84
N ILE A 89 -3.88 -8.82 8.63
CA ILE A 89 -4.48 -9.24 9.90
C ILE A 89 -5.55 -10.31 9.66
N LEU A 90 -6.42 -10.11 8.68
CA LEU A 90 -7.43 -11.10 8.30
C LEU A 90 -6.80 -12.43 7.93
N SER A 91 -5.69 -12.41 7.20
CA SER A 91 -5.03 -13.62 6.70
C SER A 91 -4.38 -14.46 7.81
N VAL A 92 -3.88 -13.81 8.87
CA VAL A 92 -3.18 -14.50 9.97
C VAL A 92 -4.07 -14.79 11.18
N THR A 93 -5.23 -14.13 11.29
CA THR A 93 -6.17 -14.32 12.42
C THR A 93 -7.48 -14.99 12.03
N GLY A 94 -7.83 -15.01 10.74
CA GLY A 94 -9.12 -15.50 10.25
C GLY A 94 -10.31 -14.56 10.53
N ILE A 95 -10.08 -13.35 11.08
CA ILE A 95 -11.13 -12.39 11.40
C ILE A 95 -11.70 -11.77 10.11
N THR A 96 -12.85 -12.28 9.66
CA THR A 96 -13.38 -12.01 8.31
C THR A 96 -13.97 -10.61 8.11
N TRP A 97 -14.49 -9.97 9.16
CA TRP A 97 -15.11 -8.64 9.05
C TRP A 97 -14.10 -7.54 8.66
N LEU A 98 -12.81 -7.76 8.88
CA LEU A 98 -11.74 -6.88 8.41
C LEU A 98 -11.73 -6.74 6.88
N GLY A 99 -12.25 -7.74 6.16
CA GLY A 99 -12.45 -7.67 4.71
C GLY A 99 -13.41 -6.57 4.29
N ALA A 100 -14.37 -6.19 5.15
CA ALA A 100 -15.29 -5.09 4.87
C ALA A 100 -14.64 -3.71 5.05
N ILE A 101 -13.50 -3.61 5.76
CA ILE A 101 -12.72 -2.37 5.89
C ILE A 101 -11.82 -2.16 4.67
N THR A 102 -11.31 -3.24 4.06
CA THR A 102 -10.38 -3.20 2.93
C THR A 102 -10.78 -2.24 1.80
N PRO A 103 -12.07 -2.16 1.37
CA PRO A 103 -12.49 -1.23 0.32
C PRO A 103 -12.21 0.25 0.62
N ILE A 104 -12.19 0.65 1.90
CA ILE A 104 -11.86 2.04 2.30
C ILE A 104 -10.43 2.38 1.88
N GLY A 105 -9.49 1.46 2.08
CA GLY A 105 -8.11 1.63 1.61
C GLY A 105 -8.01 1.64 0.08
N GLY A 106 -8.84 0.84 -0.60
CA GLY A 106 -8.94 0.83 -2.06
C GLY A 106 -9.42 2.16 -2.63
N VAL A 107 -10.42 2.79 -2.01
CA VAL A 107 -10.86 4.16 -2.33
C VAL A 107 -9.73 5.16 -2.12
N GLY A 108 -8.94 5.00 -1.05
CA GLY A 108 -7.71 5.77 -0.84
C GLY A 108 -6.74 5.65 -2.00
N PHE A 109 -6.45 4.44 -2.48
CA PHE A 109 -5.59 4.24 -3.65
C PHE A 109 -6.12 4.90 -4.91
N ILE A 110 -7.42 4.78 -5.18
CA ILE A 110 -8.07 5.45 -6.32
C ILE A 110 -7.88 6.97 -6.21
N ALA A 111 -8.20 7.54 -5.03
CA ALA A 111 -8.03 8.97 -4.78
C ALA A 111 -6.58 9.43 -4.96
N ALA A 112 -5.60 8.62 -4.56
CA ALA A 112 -4.18 8.93 -4.71
C ALA A 112 -3.77 9.09 -6.19
N TRP A 113 -4.18 8.14 -7.04
CA TRP A 113 -3.88 8.16 -8.47
C TRP A 113 -4.65 9.25 -9.21
N VAL A 114 -5.91 9.48 -8.84
CA VAL A 114 -6.72 10.58 -9.38
C VAL A 114 -6.08 11.93 -9.05
N ALA A 115 -5.66 12.14 -7.79
CA ALA A 115 -4.95 13.35 -7.39
C ALA A 115 -3.64 13.56 -8.18
N LEU A 116 -2.93 12.47 -8.50
CA LEU A 116 -1.73 12.56 -9.35
C LEU A 116 -2.11 12.99 -10.77
N ALA A 117 -3.14 12.41 -11.37
CA ALA A 117 -3.59 12.73 -12.72
C ALA A 117 -3.97 14.21 -12.89
N PHE A 118 -4.66 14.79 -11.89
CA PHE A 118 -5.04 16.21 -11.92
C PHE A 118 -3.93 17.17 -11.48
N GLY A 119 -2.95 16.69 -10.71
CA GLY A 119 -1.87 17.51 -10.16
C GLY A 119 -0.72 17.80 -11.13
N ILE A 120 -0.73 17.25 -12.34
CA ILE A 120 0.33 17.49 -13.32
C ILE A 120 0.32 18.96 -13.75
N LYS A 121 1.45 19.65 -13.55
CA LYS A 121 1.61 21.03 -14.02
C LYS A 121 1.55 21.08 -15.54
N LYS A 122 0.86 22.09 -16.06
CA LYS A 122 0.83 22.41 -17.49
C LYS A 122 2.15 23.03 -17.96
#